data_AF-A0A1U7Y298-F1
#
_entry.id   AF-A0A1U7Y298-F1
#
_cell.length_a   1.000
_cell.length_b   1.000
_cell.length_c   1.000
_cell.angle_alpha   90.00
_cell.angle_beta   90.00
_cell.angle_gamma   90.00
#
_symmetry.space_group_name_H-M   'P 1'
#
loop_
_entity.id
_entity.type
_entity.pdbx_description
1 polymer ?
#
loop_
_entity_poly.entity_id
_entity_poly.type
_entity_poly.pdbx_seq_one_letter_code
_entity_poly.pdbx_strand_id
1 'polypeptide(L)'
;MGKMDLKFVADCMIAAGYAKECVKIYKLNRKSVVDETLYYLGIEKLSSSHIEKMDWQLLEIKSKNWLSAVKIAVTTLFHDEKILCDYVFSASNNIRESCFSEITKDGALALFLFPEMIFEVEDIRFWRLVSCADLKPAASILAPPNPINR
;
A
#
# COMPACT_ATOMS: atom_id res chain seq x y z
N MET A 1 20.38 -7.83 3.62
CA MET A 1 20.86 -6.58 4.26
C MET A 1 19.89 -6.22 5.36
N GLY A 2 20.36 -6.07 6.60
CA GLY A 2 19.50 -5.74 7.72
C GLY A 2 19.06 -4.28 7.71
N LYS A 3 18.03 -3.93 8.50
CA LYS A 3 17.53 -2.55 8.66
C LYS A 3 18.66 -1.58 9.11
N MET A 4 19.55 -2.05 9.99
CA MET A 4 20.69 -1.27 10.49
C MET A 4 21.72 -0.95 9.39
N ASP A 5 22.05 -1.93 8.55
CA ASP A 5 22.98 -1.74 7.42
C ASP A 5 22.43 -0.71 6.43
N LEU A 6 21.11 -0.74 6.18
CA LEU A 6 20.46 0.16 5.22
C LEU A 6 20.55 1.62 5.65
N LYS A 7 20.37 1.88 6.95
CA LYS A 7 20.56 3.22 7.51
C LYS A 7 22.02 3.67 7.39
N PHE A 8 22.97 2.82 7.77
CA PHE A 8 24.39 3.17 7.72
C PHE A 8 24.82 3.58 6.30
N VAL A 9 24.44 2.78 5.29
CA VAL A 9 24.74 3.11 3.89
C VAL A 9 24.07 4.41 3.45
N ALA A 10 22.80 4.61 3.81
CA ALA A 10 22.09 5.84 3.48
C ALA A 10 22.77 7.08 4.10
N ASP A 11 23.12 7.01 5.39
CA ASP A 11 23.81 8.10 6.09
C ASP A 11 25.18 8.40 5.43
N CYS A 12 25.95 7.37 5.09
CA CYS A 12 27.23 7.54 4.37
C CYS A 12 27.05 8.20 2.99
N MET A 13 26.08 7.77 2.20
CA MET A 13 25.81 8.34 0.88
C MET A 13 25.37 9.81 0.98
N ILE A 14 24.50 10.13 1.94
CA ILE A 14 24.03 11.49 2.17
C ILE A 14 25.19 12.39 2.63
N ALA A 15 26.01 11.92 3.57
CA ALA A 15 27.19 12.67 4.04
C ALA A 15 28.21 12.93 2.92
N ALA A 16 28.32 12.00 1.96
CA ALA A 16 29.17 12.15 0.78
C ALA A 16 28.55 13.02 -0.35
N GLY A 17 27.35 13.58 -0.14
CA GLY A 17 26.68 14.46 -1.11
C GLY A 17 25.78 13.76 -2.14
N TYR A 18 25.60 12.43 -2.03
CA TYR A 18 24.81 11.61 -2.97
C TYR A 18 23.38 11.33 -2.48
N ALA A 19 22.76 12.31 -1.81
CA ALA A 19 21.44 12.14 -1.22
C ALA A 19 20.36 11.81 -2.26
N LYS A 20 20.43 12.40 -3.45
CA LYS A 20 19.43 12.19 -4.53
C LYS A 20 19.49 10.77 -5.07
N GLU A 21 20.70 10.26 -5.33
CA GLU A 21 20.96 8.92 -5.83
C GLU A 21 20.58 7.87 -4.79
N CYS A 22 20.94 8.11 -3.52
CA CYS A 22 20.56 7.27 -2.39
C CYS A 22 19.04 7.09 -2.31
N VAL A 23 18.30 8.20 -2.29
CA VAL A 23 16.83 8.18 -2.22
C VAL A 23 16.21 7.49 -3.44
N LYS A 24 16.74 7.73 -4.64
CA LYS A 24 16.25 7.09 -5.87
C LYS A 24 16.41 5.56 -5.82
N ILE A 25 17.59 5.07 -5.44
CA ILE A 25 17.87 3.63 -5.37
C ILE A 25 17.06 2.97 -4.26
N TYR A 26 16.93 3.64 -3.10
CA TYR A 26 16.08 3.18 -2.00
C TYR A 26 14.64 3.00 -2.46
N LYS A 27 14.04 4.04 -3.06
CA LYS A 27 12.65 3.98 -3.57
C LYS A 27 12.45 2.86 -4.57
N LEU A 28 13.36 2.72 -5.54
CA LEU A 28 13.26 1.66 -6.56
C LEU A 28 13.24 0.26 -5.93
N ASN A 29 14.17 -0.03 -5.02
CA ASN A 29 14.26 -1.34 -4.38
C ASN A 29 13.06 -1.62 -3.48
N ARG A 30 12.70 -0.67 -2.61
CA ARG A 30 11.60 -0.85 -1.67
C ARG A 30 10.25 -0.92 -2.38
N LYS A 31 10.05 -0.14 -3.43
CA LYS A 31 8.87 -0.25 -4.30
C LYS A 31 8.76 -1.63 -4.93
N SER A 32 9.85 -2.20 -5.45
CA SER A 32 9.84 -3.56 -5.99
C SER A 32 9.37 -4.59 -4.95
N VAL A 33 9.86 -4.49 -3.71
CA VAL A 33 9.47 -5.40 -2.61
C VAL A 33 7.98 -5.25 -2.26
N VAL A 34 7.50 -4.00 -2.16
CA VAL A 34 6.09 -3.72 -1.86
C VAL A 34 5.17 -4.22 -2.99
N ASP A 35 5.50 -3.91 -4.24
CA ASP A 35 4.72 -4.31 -5.41
C ASP A 35 4.70 -5.85 -5.56
N GLU A 36 5.82 -6.53 -5.34
CA GLU A 36 5.89 -8.00 -5.35
C GLU A 36 5.09 -8.63 -4.19
N THR A 37 5.16 -8.06 -2.99
CA THR A 37 4.38 -8.56 -1.85
C THR A 37 2.88 -8.43 -2.09
N LEU A 38 2.43 -7.30 -2.66
CA LEU A 38 1.03 -7.09 -3.03
C LEU A 38 0.57 -8.08 -4.10
N TYR A 39 1.42 -8.37 -5.08
CA TYR A 39 1.15 -9.39 -6.08
C TYR A 39 0.91 -10.77 -5.43
N TYR A 40 1.77 -11.19 -4.49
CA TYR A 40 1.57 -12.46 -3.77
C TYR A 40 0.35 -12.47 -2.85
N LEU A 41 -0.10 -11.30 -2.38
CA LEU A 41 -1.36 -11.16 -1.64
C LEU A 41 -2.60 -11.24 -2.56
N GLY A 42 -2.42 -11.36 -3.88
CA GLY A 42 -3.52 -11.40 -4.85
C GLY A 42 -4.11 -10.02 -5.17
N ILE A 43 -3.38 -8.95 -4.84
CA ILE A 43 -3.77 -7.59 -5.25
C ILE A 43 -3.33 -7.38 -6.69
N GLU A 44 -4.32 -7.50 -7.58
CA GLU A 44 -4.13 -7.34 -9.02
C GLU A 44 -4.62 -5.95 -9.47
N LYS A 45 -3.95 -5.41 -10.49
CA LYS A 45 -4.50 -4.27 -11.25
C LYS A 45 -5.59 -4.79 -12.18
N LEU A 46 -6.84 -4.69 -11.74
CA LEU A 46 -8.00 -4.97 -12.59
C LEU A 46 -8.41 -3.72 -13.36
N SER A 47 -9.06 -3.92 -14.51
CA SER A 47 -9.79 -2.88 -15.22
C SER A 47 -11.29 -3.15 -15.12
N SER A 48 -12.12 -2.11 -15.25
CA SER A 48 -13.58 -2.24 -15.22
C SER A 48 -14.09 -3.30 -16.21
N SER A 49 -13.52 -3.32 -17.42
CA SER A 49 -13.85 -4.32 -18.45
C SER A 49 -13.52 -5.77 -18.08
N HIS A 50 -12.55 -6.02 -17.20
CA HIS A 50 -12.28 -7.36 -16.67
C HIS A 50 -13.34 -7.78 -15.64
N ILE A 51 -13.79 -6.84 -14.81
CA ILE A 51 -14.79 -7.09 -13.75
C ILE A 51 -16.18 -7.30 -14.37
N GLU A 52 -16.57 -6.49 -15.35
CA GLU A 52 -17.86 -6.62 -16.07
C GLU A 52 -18.06 -7.99 -16.73
N LYS A 53 -16.96 -8.64 -17.16
CA LYS A 53 -16.99 -9.95 -17.83
C LYS A 53 -16.78 -11.12 -16.88
N MET A 54 -16.55 -10.85 -15.59
CA MET A 54 -16.21 -11.87 -14.62
C MET A 54 -17.47 -12.58 -14.11
N ASP A 55 -17.39 -13.91 -13.93
CA ASP A 55 -18.47 -14.66 -13.31
C ASP A 55 -18.68 -14.22 -11.85
N TRP A 56 -19.94 -14.19 -11.43
CA TRP A 56 -20.33 -13.75 -10.10
C TRP A 56 -19.64 -14.55 -8.98
N GLN A 57 -19.51 -15.87 -9.11
CA GLN A 57 -18.88 -16.70 -8.08
C GLN A 57 -17.39 -16.36 -7.95
N LEU A 58 -16.73 -16.06 -9.09
CA LEU A 58 -15.34 -15.65 -9.09
C LEU A 58 -15.15 -14.25 -8.49
N LEU A 59 -16.08 -13.33 -8.75
CA LEU A 59 -16.07 -12.00 -8.15
C LEU A 59 -16.23 -12.06 -6.63
N GLU A 60 -17.13 -12.91 -6.12
CA GLU A 60 -17.32 -13.11 -4.68
C GLU A 60 -16.04 -13.64 -4.01
N ILE A 61 -15.37 -14.62 -4.63
CA ILE A 61 -14.10 -15.17 -4.14
C ILE A 61 -13.01 -14.09 -4.14
N LYS A 62 -12.85 -13.35 -5.25
CA LYS A 62 -11.86 -12.26 -5.33
C LYS A 62 -12.11 -11.19 -4.29
N SER A 63 -13.37 -10.91 -3.96
CA SER A 63 -13.74 -9.90 -2.97
C SER A 63 -13.36 -10.32 -1.55
N LYS A 64 -13.58 -11.58 -1.18
CA LYS A 64 -13.12 -12.13 0.11
C LYS A 64 -11.59 -12.15 0.21
N ASN A 65 -10.91 -12.51 -0.88
CA ASN A 65 -9.45 -12.49 -0.95
C ASN A 65 -8.90 -11.07 -0.84
N TRP A 66 -9.49 -10.12 -1.57
CA TRP A 66 -9.14 -8.71 -1.50
C TRP A 66 -9.29 -8.17 -0.08
N LEU A 67 -10.40 -8.45 0.61
CA LEU A 67 -10.62 -7.98 1.98
C LEU A 67 -9.53 -8.48 2.94
N SER A 68 -9.14 -9.75 2.82
CA SER A 68 -8.06 -10.35 3.60
C SER A 68 -6.71 -9.71 3.27
N ALA A 69 -6.44 -9.49 1.98
CA ALA A 69 -5.21 -8.89 1.48
C ALA A 69 -5.07 -7.41 1.88
N VAL A 70 -6.14 -6.62 1.84
CA VAL A 70 -6.17 -5.23 2.31
C VAL A 70 -5.74 -5.14 3.76
N LYS A 71 -6.29 -6.01 4.61
CA LYS A 71 -5.93 -6.05 6.03
C LYS A 71 -4.43 -6.23 6.20
N ILE A 72 -3.84 -7.24 5.56
CA ILE A 72 -2.41 -7.55 5.65
C ILE A 72 -1.56 -6.41 5.05
N ALA A 73 -1.92 -5.92 3.87
CA ALA A 73 -1.20 -4.85 3.19
C ALA A 73 -1.12 -3.58 4.06
N VAL A 74 -2.23 -3.22 4.70
CA VAL A 74 -2.33 -2.00 5.48
C VAL A 74 -1.71 -2.16 6.87
N THR A 75 -2.02 -3.23 7.62
CA THR A 75 -1.55 -3.39 9.00
C THR A 75 -0.11 -3.86 9.11
N THR A 76 0.44 -4.43 8.04
CA THR A 76 1.78 -5.02 8.05
C THR A 76 2.66 -4.36 7.00
N LEU A 77 2.36 -4.54 5.71
CA LEU A 77 3.28 -4.12 4.64
C LEU A 77 3.55 -2.61 4.64
N PHE A 78 2.50 -1.79 4.60
CA PHE A 78 2.64 -0.33 4.59
C PHE A 78 3.12 0.21 5.92
N HIS A 79 2.64 -0.36 7.03
CA HIS A 79 3.12 0.00 8.36
C HIS A 79 4.62 -0.22 8.52
N ASP A 80 5.13 -1.38 8.10
CA ASP A 80 6.55 -1.72 8.20
C ASP A 80 7.40 -0.88 7.26
N GLU A 81 6.91 -0.56 6.06
CA GLU A 81 7.59 0.36 5.15
C GLU A 81 7.66 1.78 5.72
N LYS A 82 6.60 2.25 6.40
CA LYS A 82 6.60 3.55 7.10
C LYS A 82 7.67 3.57 8.19
N ILE A 83 7.71 2.54 9.03
CA ILE A 83 8.72 2.36 10.08
C ILE A 83 10.14 2.28 9.52
N LEU A 84 10.31 1.68 8.34
CA LEU A 84 11.62 1.59 7.68
C LEU A 84 12.07 2.94 7.14
N CYS A 85 11.20 3.65 6.42
CA CYS A 85 11.46 5.01 5.92
C CYS A 85 11.82 5.97 7.07
N ASP A 86 11.07 5.91 8.17
CA ASP A 86 11.28 6.76 9.34
C ASP A 86 12.61 6.48 10.03
N TYR A 87 13.05 5.22 10.04
CA TYR A 87 14.34 4.84 10.60
C TYR A 87 15.51 5.22 9.70
N VAL A 88 15.46 4.84 8.41
CA VAL A 88 16.58 5.04 7.47
C VAL A 88 16.82 6.53 7.26
N PHE A 89 15.77 7.31 7.03
CA PHE A 89 15.86 8.75 6.77
C PHE A 89 15.43 9.59 7.97
N SER A 90 15.75 9.13 9.18
CA SER A 90 15.39 9.82 10.43
C SER A 90 15.85 11.28 10.50
N ALA A 91 16.92 11.63 9.78
CA ALA A 91 17.48 12.99 9.70
C ALA A 91 16.65 13.98 8.86
N SER A 92 15.69 13.53 8.04
CA SER A 92 14.91 14.42 7.16
C SER A 92 13.45 13.98 7.01
N ASN A 93 12.54 14.81 7.51
CA ASN A 93 11.09 14.55 7.39
C ASN A 93 10.64 14.51 5.92
N ASN A 94 11.14 15.42 5.09
CA ASN A 94 10.75 15.51 3.70
C ASN A 94 11.16 14.25 2.93
N ILE A 95 12.34 13.70 3.23
CA ILE A 95 12.82 12.49 2.56
C ILE A 95 12.00 11.27 3.01
N ARG A 96 11.79 11.06 4.31
CA ARG A 96 11.01 9.90 4.79
C ARG A 96 9.56 9.91 4.31
N GLU A 97 8.90 11.08 4.29
CA GLU A 97 7.53 11.21 3.78
C GLU A 97 7.44 10.98 2.27
N SER A 98 8.38 11.54 1.48
CA SER A 98 8.44 11.33 0.04
C SER A 98 8.76 9.87 -0.32
N CYS A 99 9.69 9.22 0.40
CA CYS A 99 9.98 7.80 0.21
C CYS A 99 8.75 6.94 0.46
N PHE A 100 8.14 7.06 1.64
CA PHE A 100 6.97 6.25 1.99
C PHE A 100 5.81 6.43 1.01
N SER A 101 5.46 7.69 0.69
CA SER A 101 4.36 7.98 -0.23
C SER A 101 4.62 7.42 -1.64
N GLU A 102 5.80 7.64 -2.22
CA GLU A 102 6.10 7.15 -3.57
C GLU A 102 6.20 5.62 -3.66
N ILE A 103 6.73 4.97 -2.62
CA ILE A 103 6.83 3.50 -2.57
C ILE A 103 5.44 2.86 -2.51
N THR A 104 4.54 3.40 -1.69
CA THR A 104 3.23 2.78 -1.41
C THR A 104 2.11 3.24 -2.34
N LYS A 105 2.30 4.34 -3.09
CA LYS A 105 1.26 4.98 -3.90
C LYS A 105 0.47 4.02 -4.79
N ASP A 106 1.16 3.27 -5.65
CA ASP A 106 0.49 2.42 -6.64
C ASP A 106 -0.24 1.26 -5.98
N GLY A 107 0.35 0.71 -4.91
CA GLY A 107 -0.27 -0.35 -4.11
C GLY A 107 -1.52 0.13 -3.39
N ALA A 108 -1.45 1.30 -2.75
CA ALA A 108 -2.60 1.94 -2.13
C ALA A 108 -3.71 2.20 -3.15
N LEU A 109 -3.38 2.75 -4.32
CA LEU A 109 -4.35 2.96 -5.40
C LEU A 109 -5.00 1.65 -5.87
N ALA A 110 -4.24 0.57 -6.05
CA ALA A 110 -4.81 -0.72 -6.42
C ALA A 110 -5.80 -1.26 -5.38
N LEU A 111 -5.50 -1.07 -4.09
CA LEU A 111 -6.42 -1.43 -3.00
C LEU A 111 -7.71 -0.60 -3.06
N PHE A 112 -7.62 0.71 -3.29
CA PHE A 112 -8.78 1.61 -3.33
C PHE A 112 -9.67 1.45 -4.57
N LEU A 113 -9.09 1.18 -5.73
CA LEU A 113 -9.83 1.11 -6.99
C LEU A 113 -10.71 -0.14 -7.09
N PHE A 114 -10.31 -1.26 -6.46
CA PHE A 114 -11.09 -2.50 -6.51
C PHE A 114 -12.55 -2.34 -6.02
N PRO A 115 -12.84 -1.82 -4.82
CA PRO A 115 -14.22 -1.63 -4.36
C PRO A 115 -14.99 -0.59 -5.18
N GLU A 116 -14.31 0.42 -5.74
CA GLU A 116 -14.92 1.41 -6.64
C GLU A 116 -15.40 0.73 -7.92
N MET A 117 -14.57 -0.09 -8.56
CA MET A 117 -14.95 -0.82 -9.77
C MET A 117 -16.10 -1.81 -9.54
N ILE A 118 -16.17 -2.43 -8.35
CA ILE A 118 -17.30 -3.31 -8.03
C ILE A 118 -18.59 -2.51 -7.82
N PHE A 119 -18.50 -1.34 -7.19
CA PHE A 119 -19.66 -0.49 -6.98
C PHE A 119 -20.30 -0.04 -8.30
N GLU A 120 -19.50 0.19 -9.35
CA GLU A 120 -20.03 0.54 -10.67
C GLU A 120 -20.70 -0.63 -11.40
N VAL A 121 -20.24 -1.87 -11.17
CA VAL A 121 -20.75 -3.06 -11.87
C VAL A 121 -21.97 -3.67 -11.18
N GLU A 122 -22.11 -3.52 -9.86
CA GLU A 122 -23.16 -4.22 -9.10
C GLU A 122 -24.08 -3.35 -8.24
N ASP A 123 -25.35 -3.39 -8.61
CA ASP A 123 -26.47 -2.82 -7.88
C ASP A 123 -26.74 -3.57 -6.56
N ILE A 124 -26.35 -2.97 -5.43
CA ILE A 124 -26.82 -3.18 -4.03
C ILE A 124 -26.60 -4.58 -3.38
N ARG A 125 -26.43 -5.66 -4.15
CA ARG A 125 -26.34 -7.04 -3.65
C ARG A 125 -24.95 -7.41 -3.11
N PHE A 126 -23.89 -6.79 -3.64
CA PHE A 126 -22.51 -6.98 -3.20
C PHE A 126 -22.30 -6.58 -1.72
N TRP A 127 -22.82 -5.42 -1.31
CA TRP A 127 -22.76 -4.94 0.07
C TRP A 127 -23.70 -5.68 1.04
N ARG A 128 -24.63 -6.51 0.54
CA ARG A 128 -25.41 -7.42 1.40
C ARG A 128 -24.60 -8.64 1.87
N LEU A 129 -23.54 -9.01 1.14
CA LEU A 129 -22.66 -10.14 1.49
C LEU A 129 -21.40 -9.68 2.24
N VAL A 130 -20.84 -8.52 1.88
CA VAL A 130 -19.78 -7.85 2.65
C VAL A 130 -20.46 -6.94 3.67
N SER A 131 -20.71 -7.45 4.89
CA SER A 131 -21.24 -6.63 5.97
C SER A 131 -20.41 -5.34 6.10
N CYS A 132 -21.05 -4.17 6.05
CA CYS A 132 -20.40 -2.87 6.29
C CYS A 132 -19.58 -2.82 7.60
N ALA A 133 -19.76 -3.79 8.51
CA ALA A 133 -18.93 -3.94 9.71
C ALA A 133 -17.47 -4.32 9.42
N ASP A 134 -17.18 -5.10 8.37
CA ASP A 134 -15.83 -5.60 8.10
C ASP A 134 -14.95 -4.61 7.33
N LEU A 135 -15.55 -3.59 6.70
CA LEU A 135 -14.84 -2.52 6.00
C LEU A 135 -14.51 -1.31 6.88
N LYS A 136 -15.19 -1.16 8.02
CA LYS A 136 -14.93 -0.09 9.01
C LYS A 136 -13.47 -0.03 9.46
N PRO A 137 -12.81 -1.15 9.78
CA PRO A 137 -11.39 -1.14 10.14
C PRO A 137 -10.51 -0.64 9.00
N ALA A 138 -10.74 -1.07 7.76
CA ALA A 138 -9.94 -0.65 6.60
C ALA A 138 -10.10 0.85 6.33
N ALA A 139 -11.32 1.38 6.39
CA ALA A 139 -11.60 2.81 6.24
C ALA A 139 -10.97 3.67 7.36
N SER A 140 -10.91 3.18 8.60
CA SER A 140 -10.24 3.89 9.69
C SER A 140 -8.72 3.93 9.57
N ILE A 141 -8.11 2.92 8.95
CA ILE A 141 -6.65 2.88 8.77
C ILE A 141 -6.20 3.70 7.56
N LEU A 142 -7.07 3.81 6.54
CA LEU A 142 -6.83 4.57 5.33
C LEU A 142 -7.23 6.05 5.44
N ALA A 143 -7.85 6.45 6.55
CA ALA A 143 -8.16 7.85 6.81
C ALA A 143 -6.84 8.66 6.97
N PRO A 144 -6.72 9.84 6.34
CA PRO A 144 -5.56 10.70 6.55
C PRO A 144 -5.40 11.00 8.05
N PRO A 145 -4.16 11.14 8.57
CA PRO A 145 -3.93 11.42 9.97
C PRO A 145 -4.70 12.68 10.39
N ASN A 146 -5.46 12.54 11.48
CA ASN A 146 -6.29 13.61 12.00
C ASN A 146 -5.38 14.82 12.35
N PRO A 147 -5.58 16.01 11.76
CA PRO A 147 -4.68 17.16 11.94
C PRO A 147 -4.63 17.71 13.38
N ILE A 148 -5.40 17.14 14.31
CA ILE A 148 -5.56 17.62 15.68
C ILE A 148 -4.51 17.02 16.65
N ASN A 149 -3.76 15.98 16.27
CA ASN A 149 -2.65 15.46 17.08
C ASN A 149 -1.31 15.71 16.37
N ARG A 150 -0.77 16.92 16.55
CA ARG A 150 0.63 17.28 16.32
C ARG A 150 1.21 17.88 17.59
#